data_AF-A0A946XJU1-F1
#
_entry.id   AF-A0A946XJU1-F1
#
_cell.length_a   1.000
_cell.length_b   1.000
_cell.length_c   1.000
_cell.angle_alpha   90.00
_cell.angle_beta   90.00
_cell.angle_gamma   90.00
#
_symmetry.space_group_name_H-M   'P 1'
#
loop_
_entity.id
_entity.type
_entity.pdbx_description
1 polymer ?
#
loop_
_entity_poly.entity_id
_entity_poly.type
_entity_poly.pdbx_seq_one_letter_code
_entity_poly.pdbx_strand_id
1 'polypeptide(L)'
;MRAVIYARYSSDLQSETSIDDQVRLCRERAEREGCDVVEVFTDYAISGGSLNNRPSMLSLLDQAKQQRFDVLIAEALDRISRDQEDIAGIYKRLTHNDVKIHTLSEGDVNELHIGLKGTMNALFLKDLAIKTKRGQRGRVEAGKIPGGNSYGYNIVRKLKEDGTVTTGEREVNREQANIINRIFKEYVEGQPPRTIARRLNAESVPGPRGGLWNASTINGSRQRRNGILNNELYLGRITYNRQRFIKDPETGKRVSRINPVQDWVQTDVPHLKIIDAKTWDKVQSIKARYTTTSGNKRQTTKRLLTGLVKCGNCGGSMTIVNRGTYYCSAKRERGTCDSTVGIKAVAIEERVLNGLTDILDGNE
;
A
#
# COMPACT_ATOMS: atom_id res chain seq x y z
N MET A 1 -26.13 -19.82 30.10
CA MET A 1 -26.07 -18.63 29.22
C MET A 1 -25.35 -19.03 27.95
N ARG A 2 -25.87 -18.69 26.78
CA ARG A 2 -25.27 -19.05 25.48
C ARG A 2 -24.22 -18.01 25.11
N ALA A 3 -22.98 -18.46 24.92
CA ALA A 3 -21.85 -17.62 24.61
C ALA A 3 -21.34 -17.87 23.19
N VAL A 4 -20.86 -16.81 22.55
CA VAL A 4 -20.03 -16.93 21.35
C VAL A 4 -18.68 -16.31 21.60
N ILE A 5 -17.64 -16.83 20.96
CA ILE A 5 -16.29 -16.29 21.05
C ILE A 5 -15.97 -15.53 19.77
N TYR A 6 -15.33 -14.36 19.90
CA TYR A 6 -14.74 -13.66 18.76
C TYR A 6 -13.24 -13.50 18.91
N ALA A 7 -12.49 -13.97 17.92
CA ALA A 7 -11.04 -13.85 17.86
C ALA A 7 -10.55 -13.27 16.52
N ARG A 8 -9.46 -12.51 16.55
CA ARG A 8 -8.91 -11.83 15.38
C ARG A 8 -7.39 -11.66 15.53
N TYR A 9 -6.67 -11.69 14.40
CA TYR A 9 -5.31 -11.13 14.33
C TYR A 9 -5.14 -10.22 13.12
N SER A 10 -4.29 -9.20 13.24
CA SER A 10 -3.87 -8.37 12.12
C SER A 10 -2.58 -8.90 11.50
N SER A 11 -2.50 -8.96 10.18
CA SER A 11 -1.41 -9.53 9.37
C SER A 11 -0.02 -8.90 9.58
N ASP A 12 0.11 -7.83 10.37
CA ASP A 12 1.31 -7.01 10.32
C ASP A 12 2.47 -7.53 11.18
N LEU A 13 2.29 -8.43 12.15
CA LEU A 13 3.41 -8.92 13.01
C LEU A 13 3.13 -10.15 13.90
N GLN A 14 2.04 -10.91 13.74
CA GLN A 14 1.71 -12.05 14.63
C GLN A 14 1.35 -13.33 13.85
N SER A 15 1.72 -14.48 14.42
CA SER A 15 1.51 -15.83 13.86
C SER A 15 0.08 -16.34 14.08
N GLU A 16 -0.33 -17.32 13.27
CA GLU A 16 -1.64 -18.00 13.36
C GLU A 16 -1.94 -18.56 14.75
N THR A 17 -0.89 -18.99 15.48
CA THR A 17 -0.97 -19.44 16.88
C THR A 17 -1.63 -18.44 17.83
N SER A 18 -1.70 -17.15 17.46
CA SER A 18 -2.35 -16.12 18.27
C SER A 18 -3.88 -16.23 18.34
N ILE A 19 -4.57 -16.79 17.33
CA ILE A 19 -6.04 -16.96 17.40
C ILE A 19 -6.41 -18.18 18.22
N ASP A 20 -5.71 -19.30 18.04
CA ASP A 20 -6.00 -20.51 18.79
C ASP A 20 -5.82 -20.29 20.30
N ASP A 21 -4.78 -19.55 20.68
CA ASP A 21 -4.59 -19.13 22.08
C ASP A 21 -5.70 -18.20 22.57
N GLN A 22 -6.15 -17.24 21.76
CA GLN A 22 -7.30 -16.39 22.11
C GLN A 22 -8.56 -17.23 22.37
N VAL A 23 -8.88 -18.16 21.46
CA VAL A 23 -10.06 -19.01 21.57
C VAL A 23 -9.95 -19.92 22.78
N ARG A 24 -8.79 -20.54 23.01
CA ARG A 24 -8.54 -21.38 24.18
C ARG A 24 -8.76 -20.61 25.49
N LEU A 25 -8.16 -19.42 25.62
CA LEU A 25 -8.33 -18.59 26.82
C LEU A 25 -9.79 -18.17 27.02
N CYS A 26 -10.51 -17.84 25.94
CA CYS A 26 -11.93 -17.48 26.01
C CYS A 26 -12.80 -18.68 26.40
N ARG A 27 -12.49 -19.90 25.93
CA ARG A 27 -13.19 -21.13 26.33
C ARG A 27 -12.98 -21.45 27.81
N GLU A 28 -11.73 -21.41 28.28
CA GLU A 28 -11.41 -21.62 29.69
C GLU A 28 -12.11 -20.61 30.62
N ARG A 29 -12.32 -19.39 30.14
CA ARG A 29 -13.08 -18.36 30.84
C ARG A 29 -14.58 -18.67 30.83
N ALA A 30 -15.14 -19.01 29.67
CA ALA A 30 -16.55 -19.35 29.52
C ALA A 30 -16.97 -20.53 30.41
N GLU A 31 -16.13 -21.57 30.48
CA GLU A 31 -16.35 -22.74 31.34
C GLU A 31 -16.40 -22.35 32.82
N ARG A 32 -15.46 -21.50 33.28
CA ARG A 32 -15.44 -21.01 34.66
C ARG A 32 -16.68 -20.19 35.04
N GLU A 33 -17.28 -19.52 34.06
CA GLU A 33 -18.47 -18.69 34.26
C GLU A 33 -19.78 -19.45 33.95
N GLY A 34 -19.70 -20.77 33.69
CA GLY A 34 -20.88 -21.60 33.42
C GLY A 34 -21.60 -21.23 32.12
N CYS A 35 -20.88 -20.66 31.15
CA CYS A 35 -21.39 -20.32 29.84
C CYS A 35 -21.19 -21.47 28.85
N ASP A 36 -22.20 -21.71 28.00
CA ASP A 36 -22.16 -22.71 26.93
C ASP A 36 -21.72 -22.04 25.63
N VAL A 37 -20.55 -22.40 25.11
CA VAL A 37 -19.98 -21.80 23.90
C VAL A 37 -20.62 -22.44 22.66
N VAL A 38 -21.57 -21.75 22.04
CA VAL A 38 -22.35 -22.26 20.90
C VAL A 38 -21.65 -22.07 19.55
N GLU A 39 -20.80 -21.04 19.42
CA GLU A 39 -20.09 -20.76 18.17
C GLU A 39 -18.80 -19.95 18.41
N VAL A 40 -17.83 -20.08 17.50
CA VAL A 40 -16.59 -19.31 17.48
C VAL A 40 -16.46 -18.59 16.14
N PHE A 41 -16.33 -17.27 16.18
CA PHE A 41 -16.16 -16.40 15.01
C PHE A 41 -14.71 -15.92 14.91
N THR A 42 -14.11 -16.09 13.73
CA THR A 42 -12.70 -15.70 13.49
C THR A 42 -12.56 -14.86 12.22
N ASP A 43 -11.80 -13.77 12.30
CA ASP A 43 -11.40 -12.98 11.12
C ASP A 43 -9.87 -12.97 10.99
N TYR A 44 -9.36 -13.53 9.89
CA TYR A 44 -7.93 -13.67 9.61
C TYR A 44 -7.41 -12.50 8.76
N ALA A 45 -6.25 -11.97 9.12
CA ALA A 45 -5.50 -11.01 8.29
C ALA A 45 -6.26 -9.72 7.87
N ILE A 46 -7.30 -9.33 8.60
CA ILE A 46 -8.11 -8.14 8.30
C ILE A 46 -7.66 -6.95 9.16
N SER A 47 -7.28 -5.85 8.51
CA SER A 47 -6.97 -4.59 9.20
C SER A 47 -8.23 -4.07 9.90
N GLY A 48 -8.21 -3.97 11.24
CA GLY A 48 -9.36 -3.64 12.09
C GLY A 48 -9.83 -2.18 12.03
N GLY A 49 -9.76 -1.54 10.86
CA GLY A 49 -10.23 -0.17 10.64
C GLY A 49 -11.39 -0.07 9.66
N SER A 50 -12.11 -1.17 9.39
CA SER A 50 -13.38 -1.17 8.65
C SER A 50 -14.15 -2.47 8.91
N LEU A 51 -15.39 -2.37 9.38
CA LEU A 51 -16.32 -3.50 9.59
C LEU A 51 -16.62 -4.26 8.30
N ASN A 52 -16.63 -3.58 7.15
CA ASN A 52 -17.11 -4.13 5.87
C ASN A 52 -16.25 -5.27 5.31
N ASN A 53 -15.01 -5.42 5.79
CA ASN A 53 -14.12 -6.49 5.37
C ASN A 53 -14.07 -7.65 6.39
N ARG A 54 -15.04 -7.74 7.30
CA ARG A 54 -15.04 -8.69 8.44
C ARG A 54 -16.27 -9.60 8.39
N PRO A 55 -16.29 -10.61 7.52
CA PRO A 55 -17.47 -11.45 7.30
C PRO A 55 -17.92 -12.18 8.57
N SER A 56 -16.98 -12.64 9.41
CA SER A 56 -17.33 -13.34 10.65
C SER A 56 -17.95 -12.39 11.68
N MET A 57 -17.43 -11.16 11.81
CA MET A 57 -18.06 -10.13 12.65
C MET A 57 -19.46 -9.74 12.12
N LEU A 58 -19.65 -9.64 10.81
CA LEU A 58 -20.97 -9.35 10.23
C LEU A 58 -21.95 -10.50 10.51
N SER A 59 -21.51 -11.75 10.37
CA SER A 59 -22.31 -12.94 10.70
C SER A 59 -22.67 -12.97 12.20
N LEU A 60 -21.72 -12.66 13.08
CA LEU A 60 -21.95 -12.54 14.52
C LEU A 60 -23.04 -11.51 14.84
N LEU A 61 -22.96 -10.33 14.23
CA LEU A 61 -23.96 -9.26 14.42
C LEU A 61 -25.34 -9.65 13.87
N ASP A 62 -25.40 -10.44 12.79
CA ASP A 62 -26.66 -10.96 12.26
C ASP A 62 -27.27 -12.00 13.20
N GLN A 63 -26.47 -12.93 13.71
CA GLN A 63 -26.92 -13.91 14.70
C GLN A 63 -27.35 -13.27 16.03
N ALA A 64 -26.72 -12.16 16.43
CA ALA A 64 -27.15 -11.38 17.59
C ALA A 64 -28.57 -10.82 17.40
N LYS A 65 -28.90 -10.32 16.19
CA LYS A 65 -30.27 -9.86 15.86
C LYS A 65 -31.30 -10.97 15.93
N GLN A 66 -30.88 -12.20 15.64
CA GLN A 66 -31.72 -13.39 15.73
C GLN A 66 -31.75 -13.98 17.17
N GLN A 67 -31.15 -13.29 18.15
CA GLN A 67 -31.08 -13.72 19.55
C GLN A 67 -30.54 -15.16 19.74
N ARG A 68 -29.55 -15.55 18.92
CA ARG A 68 -28.97 -16.90 18.98
C ARG A 68 -28.01 -17.13 20.16
N PHE A 69 -27.54 -16.05 20.78
CA PHE A 69 -26.66 -16.07 21.94
C PHE A 69 -26.88 -14.85 22.82
N ASP A 70 -26.37 -14.90 24.05
CA ASP A 70 -26.63 -13.92 25.10
C ASP A 70 -25.35 -13.13 25.47
N VAL A 71 -24.17 -13.70 25.22
CA VAL A 71 -22.88 -13.06 25.53
C VAL A 71 -21.84 -13.27 24.42
N LEU A 72 -21.16 -12.19 24.07
CA LEU A 72 -19.95 -12.18 23.26
C LEU A 72 -18.73 -12.20 24.18
N ILE A 73 -17.86 -13.19 24.03
CA ILE A 73 -16.59 -13.31 24.76
C ILE A 73 -15.41 -13.04 23.83
N ALA A 74 -14.46 -12.20 24.26
CA ALA A 74 -13.21 -11.96 23.55
C ALA A 74 -12.03 -11.75 24.52
N GLU A 75 -10.78 -11.87 24.04
CA GLU A 75 -9.59 -11.64 24.88
C GLU A 75 -9.52 -10.19 25.41
N ALA A 76 -9.79 -9.21 24.54
CA ALA A 76 -9.74 -7.79 24.83
C ALA A 76 -10.57 -7.00 23.81
N LEU A 77 -10.97 -5.78 24.15
CA LEU A 77 -11.70 -4.88 23.24
C LEU A 77 -10.97 -4.63 21.91
N ASP A 78 -9.63 -4.59 21.91
CA ASP A 78 -8.84 -4.35 20.69
C ASP A 78 -8.86 -5.53 19.70
N ARG A 79 -9.28 -6.73 20.14
CA ARG A 79 -9.60 -7.87 19.27
C ARG A 79 -10.91 -7.64 18.53
N ILE A 80 -11.91 -7.09 19.23
CA ILE A 80 -13.19 -6.70 18.62
C ILE A 80 -12.99 -5.51 17.68
N SER A 81 -12.38 -4.40 18.08
CA SER A 81 -11.94 -3.34 17.16
C SER A 81 -10.96 -2.37 17.79
N ARG A 82 -10.08 -1.78 16.98
CA ARG A 82 -9.19 -0.68 17.39
C ARG A 82 -9.73 0.70 17.00
N ASP A 83 -10.75 0.74 16.16
CA ASP A 83 -11.40 1.96 15.73
C ASP A 83 -12.55 2.32 16.68
N GLN A 84 -12.58 3.57 17.13
CA GLN A 84 -13.54 4.02 18.14
C GLN A 84 -14.98 4.05 17.62
N GLU A 85 -15.18 4.40 16.35
CA GLU A 85 -16.50 4.42 15.74
C GLU A 85 -17.01 2.99 15.54
N ASP A 86 -16.12 2.10 15.08
CA ASP A 86 -16.43 0.68 14.88
C ASP A 86 -16.82 -0.03 16.18
N ILE A 87 -16.02 0.11 17.25
CA ILE A 87 -16.33 -0.54 18.53
C ILE A 87 -17.60 0.01 19.17
N ALA A 88 -17.85 1.33 19.07
CA ALA A 88 -19.08 1.94 19.56
C ALA A 88 -20.30 1.45 18.77
N GLY A 89 -20.17 1.29 17.44
CA GLY A 89 -21.21 0.73 16.58
C GLY A 89 -21.54 -0.73 16.90
N ILE A 90 -20.51 -1.56 17.15
CA ILE A 90 -20.68 -2.96 17.56
C ILE A 90 -21.37 -3.04 18.92
N TYR A 91 -20.87 -2.31 19.92
CA TYR A 91 -21.45 -2.27 21.26
C TYR A 91 -22.93 -1.91 21.22
N LYS A 92 -23.28 -0.79 20.55
CA LYS A 92 -24.67 -0.35 20.41
C LYS A 92 -25.58 -1.41 19.78
N ARG A 93 -25.10 -2.13 18.77
CA ARG A 93 -25.88 -3.19 18.10
C ARG A 93 -26.07 -4.41 18.99
N LEU A 94 -25.05 -4.83 19.72
CA LEU A 94 -25.15 -5.98 20.62
C LEU A 94 -26.04 -5.67 21.82
N THR A 95 -25.83 -4.52 22.48
CA THR A 95 -26.69 -4.08 23.61
C THR A 95 -28.14 -3.90 23.20
N HIS A 96 -28.42 -3.41 21.99
CA HIS A 96 -29.80 -3.29 21.49
C HIS A 96 -30.51 -4.65 21.34
N ASN A 97 -29.75 -5.74 21.14
CA ASN A 97 -30.28 -7.09 21.06
C ASN A 97 -30.08 -7.87 22.38
N ASP A 98 -29.90 -7.17 23.50
CA ASP A 98 -29.69 -7.73 24.84
C ASP A 98 -28.47 -8.66 24.95
N VAL A 99 -27.50 -8.52 24.04
CA VAL A 99 -26.25 -9.27 24.05
C VAL A 99 -25.19 -8.51 24.84
N LYS A 100 -24.65 -9.15 25.88
CA LYS A 100 -23.53 -8.60 26.67
C LYS A 100 -22.20 -8.81 25.96
N ILE A 101 -21.26 -7.91 26.21
CA ILE A 101 -19.87 -8.10 25.78
C ILE A 101 -19.04 -8.32 27.04
N HIS A 102 -18.36 -9.45 27.11
CA HIS A 102 -17.41 -9.78 28.14
C HIS A 102 -16.02 -9.94 27.53
N THR A 103 -15.01 -9.36 28.16
CA THR A 103 -13.62 -9.53 27.74
C THR A 103 -12.76 -10.02 28.87
N LEU A 104 -11.71 -10.78 28.58
CA LEU A 104 -10.80 -11.26 29.61
C LEU A 104 -10.01 -10.10 30.25
N SER A 105 -9.75 -9.05 29.48
CA SER A 105 -8.94 -7.91 29.92
C SER A 105 -9.76 -6.85 30.67
N GLU A 106 -10.97 -6.55 30.21
CA GLU A 106 -11.81 -5.49 30.77
C GLU A 106 -12.99 -6.02 31.63
N GLY A 107 -13.29 -7.32 31.58
CA GLY A 107 -14.49 -7.90 32.18
C GLY A 107 -15.74 -7.51 31.40
N ASP A 108 -16.84 -7.24 32.11
CA ASP A 108 -18.08 -6.76 31.53
C ASP A 108 -17.91 -5.36 30.94
N VAL A 109 -18.04 -5.28 29.62
CA VAL A 109 -17.86 -4.05 28.86
C VAL A 109 -19.10 -3.17 29.00
N ASN A 110 -18.86 -1.88 29.23
CA ASN A 110 -19.90 -0.84 29.30
C ASN A 110 -19.45 0.41 28.53
N GLU A 111 -20.28 1.45 28.51
CA GLU A 111 -20.03 2.70 27.78
C GLU A 111 -18.70 3.38 28.18
N LEU A 112 -18.32 3.28 29.45
CA LEU A 112 -17.06 3.84 29.95
C LEU A 112 -15.85 3.13 29.32
N HIS A 113 -15.91 1.79 29.21
CA HIS A 113 -14.85 1.02 28.56
C HIS A 113 -14.71 1.42 27.09
N ILE A 114 -15.84 1.58 26.37
CA ILE A 114 -15.85 1.98 24.96
C ILE A 114 -15.20 3.36 24.77
N GLY A 115 -15.60 4.36 25.56
CA GLY A 115 -15.08 5.73 25.48
C GLY A 115 -13.60 5.83 25.88
N LEU A 116 -13.23 5.20 27.00
CA LEU A 116 -11.87 5.27 27.54
C LEU A 116 -10.87 4.51 26.67
N LYS A 117 -11.16 3.25 26.28
CA LYS A 117 -10.24 2.47 25.43
C LYS A 117 -10.12 3.04 24.03
N GLY A 118 -11.20 3.56 23.45
CA GLY A 118 -11.14 4.28 22.18
C GLY A 118 -10.12 5.42 22.24
N THR A 119 -10.22 6.25 23.29
CA THR A 119 -9.31 7.38 23.52
C THR A 119 -7.87 6.91 23.79
N MET A 120 -7.66 5.93 24.66
CA MET A 120 -6.34 5.40 24.98
C MET A 120 -5.64 4.81 23.75
N ASN A 121 -6.37 4.05 22.93
CA ASN A 121 -5.83 3.49 21.69
C ASN A 121 -5.47 4.60 20.69
N ALA A 122 -6.31 5.62 20.54
CA ALA A 122 -6.01 6.77 19.69
C ALA A 122 -4.74 7.52 20.14
N LEU A 123 -4.58 7.75 21.45
CA LEU A 123 -3.38 8.36 22.02
C LEU A 123 -2.14 7.47 21.82
N PHE A 124 -2.25 6.17 22.07
CA PHE A 124 -1.16 5.22 21.87
C PHE A 124 -0.68 5.20 20.41
N LEU A 125 -1.60 5.14 19.46
CA LEU A 125 -1.27 5.16 18.03
C LEU A 125 -0.61 6.48 17.62
N LYS A 126 -1.08 7.61 18.17
CA LYS A 126 -0.49 8.93 17.94
C LYS A 126 0.94 9.00 18.49
N ASP A 127 1.16 8.54 19.71
CA ASP A 127 2.48 8.49 20.34
C ASP A 127 3.43 7.55 19.62
N LEU A 128 2.96 6.38 19.22
CA LEU A 128 3.72 5.44 18.41
C LEU A 128 4.15 6.08 17.09
N ALA A 129 3.23 6.75 16.39
CA ALA A 129 3.55 7.46 15.15
C ALA A 129 4.59 8.57 15.36
N ILE A 130 4.51 9.32 16.46
CA ILE A 130 5.49 10.35 16.82
C ILE A 130 6.86 9.72 17.08
N LYS A 131 6.94 8.67 17.91
CA LYS A 131 8.18 7.95 18.24
C LYS A 131 8.81 7.33 17.01
N THR A 132 8.02 6.67 16.14
CA THR A 132 8.50 6.10 14.88
C THR A 132 9.06 7.19 13.96
N LYS A 133 8.35 8.31 13.77
CA LYS A 133 8.85 9.43 12.96
C LYS A 133 10.13 10.02 13.51
N ARG A 134 10.23 10.18 14.83
CA ARG A 134 11.44 10.65 15.52
C ARG A 134 12.61 9.70 15.30
N GLY A 135 12.40 8.40 15.45
CA GLY A 135 13.42 7.38 15.20
C GLY A 135 13.87 7.33 13.73
N GLN A 136 12.93 7.42 12.79
CA GLN A 136 13.25 7.49 11.35
C GLN A 136 14.01 8.77 11.00
N ARG A 137 13.65 9.92 11.60
CA ARG A 137 14.39 11.17 11.47
C ARG A 137 15.83 11.03 11.99
N GLY A 138 16.01 10.51 13.20
CA GLY A 138 17.36 10.31 13.77
C GLY A 138 18.23 9.38 12.92
N ARG A 139 17.64 8.34 12.29
CA ARG A 139 18.37 7.50 11.32
C ARG A 139 18.85 8.30 10.11
N VAL A 140 17.99 9.15 9.54
CA VAL A 140 18.33 9.97 8.38
C VAL A 140 19.43 10.97 8.71
N GLU A 141 19.32 11.64 9.86
CA GLU A 141 20.34 12.58 10.36
C GLU A 141 21.70 11.89 10.57
N ALA A 142 21.70 10.60 10.96
CA ALA A 142 22.90 9.77 11.05
C ALA A 142 23.37 9.20 9.68
N GLY A 143 22.82 9.67 8.56
CA GLY A 143 23.18 9.21 7.21
C GLY A 143 22.65 7.81 6.85
N LYS A 144 21.69 7.27 7.61
CA LYS A 144 21.12 5.93 7.39
C LYS A 144 19.75 6.00 6.71
N ILE A 145 19.46 5.02 5.85
CA ILE A 145 18.18 4.97 5.13
C ILE A 145 17.10 4.31 6.01
N PRO A 146 15.98 5.01 6.33
CA PRO A 146 14.97 4.52 7.27
C PRO A 146 14.10 3.39 6.72
N GLY A 147 14.05 3.19 5.39
CA GLY A 147 13.28 2.12 4.76
C GLY A 147 13.44 2.07 3.24
N GLY A 148 13.14 0.89 2.67
CA GLY A 148 13.26 0.60 1.24
C GLY A 148 14.70 0.51 0.75
N ASN A 149 14.86 0.17 -0.53
CA ASN A 149 16.16 0.20 -1.21
C ASN A 149 16.02 0.89 -2.57
N SER A 150 16.97 1.77 -2.89
CA SER A 150 17.06 2.38 -4.22
C SER A 150 17.88 1.48 -5.13
N TYR A 151 17.50 1.37 -6.41
CA TYR A 151 18.36 0.76 -7.41
C TYR A 151 19.71 1.49 -7.46
N GLY A 152 20.81 0.77 -7.65
CA GLY A 152 22.17 1.33 -7.54
C GLY A 152 22.87 1.04 -6.22
N TYR A 153 22.20 0.40 -5.25
CA TYR A 153 22.75 0.21 -3.91
C TYR A 153 22.48 -1.19 -3.34
N ASN A 154 23.46 -1.74 -2.61
CA ASN A 154 23.29 -2.94 -1.80
C ASN A 154 22.95 -2.55 -0.35
N ILE A 155 22.20 -3.40 0.35
CA ILE A 155 21.95 -3.26 1.79
C ILE A 155 23.15 -3.86 2.53
N VAL A 156 23.80 -3.05 3.35
CA VAL A 156 24.91 -3.51 4.20
C VAL A 156 24.38 -3.74 5.61
N ARG A 157 24.75 -4.88 6.20
CA ARG A 157 24.48 -5.21 7.60
C ARG A 157 25.80 -5.59 8.26
N LYS A 158 26.15 -4.92 9.35
CA LYS A 158 27.34 -5.23 10.15
C LYS A 158 26.92 -5.80 11.49
N LEU A 159 27.66 -6.76 12.02
CA LEU A 159 27.45 -7.25 13.38
C LEU A 159 27.89 -6.16 14.37
N LYS A 160 27.12 -5.95 15.42
CA LYS A 160 27.49 -5.12 16.57
C LYS A 160 28.04 -5.98 17.69
N GLU A 161 28.64 -5.32 18.68
CA GLU A 161 29.18 -5.95 19.89
C GLU A 161 28.11 -6.71 20.70
N ASP A 162 26.85 -6.27 20.65
CA ASP A 162 25.71 -6.91 21.32
C ASP A 162 25.13 -8.12 20.56
N GLY A 163 25.76 -8.55 19.46
CA GLY A 163 25.29 -9.63 18.59
C GLY A 163 24.15 -9.23 17.63
N THR A 164 23.64 -7.99 17.71
CA THR A 164 22.63 -7.49 16.77
C THR A 164 23.26 -6.98 15.47
N VAL A 165 22.46 -6.83 14.41
CA VAL A 165 22.95 -6.26 13.13
C VAL A 165 22.61 -4.78 12.99
N THR A 166 23.49 -4.03 12.34
CA THR A 166 23.20 -2.66 11.91
C THR A 166 22.12 -2.64 10.83
N THR A 167 21.40 -1.53 10.74
CA THR A 167 20.35 -1.35 9.73
C THR A 167 20.41 0.06 9.15
N GLY A 168 20.11 0.14 7.85
CA GLY A 168 20.00 1.41 7.12
C GLY A 168 21.26 1.80 6.35
N GLU A 169 22.39 1.10 6.55
CA GLU A 169 23.60 1.30 5.76
C GLU A 169 23.44 0.82 4.31
N ARG A 170 24.07 1.52 3.38
CA ARG A 170 24.11 1.17 1.96
C ARG A 170 25.53 1.28 1.43
N GLU A 171 25.79 0.58 0.35
CA GLU A 171 26.98 0.74 -0.48
C GLU A 171 26.56 0.85 -1.95
N VAL A 172 27.35 1.54 -2.75
CA VAL A 172 27.10 1.66 -4.19
C VAL A 172 27.34 0.30 -4.85
N ASN A 173 26.31 -0.22 -5.52
CA ASN A 173 26.44 -1.36 -6.42
C ASN A 173 26.98 -0.84 -7.76
N ARG A 174 28.23 -1.17 -8.09
CA ARG A 174 28.93 -0.63 -9.28
C ARG A 174 28.21 -0.95 -10.59
N GLU A 175 27.69 -2.16 -10.75
CA GLU A 175 26.98 -2.58 -11.97
C GLU A 175 25.70 -1.77 -12.17
N GLN A 176 24.87 -1.67 -11.14
CA GLN A 176 23.64 -0.88 -11.20
C GLN A 176 23.93 0.63 -11.31
N ALA A 177 25.02 1.10 -10.69
CA ALA A 177 25.49 2.47 -10.82
C ALA A 177 25.90 2.83 -12.25
N ASN A 178 26.51 1.90 -13.00
CA ASN A 178 26.80 2.08 -14.42
C ASN A 178 25.53 2.24 -15.25
N ILE A 179 24.49 1.45 -14.95
CA ILE A 179 23.17 1.59 -15.59
C ILE A 179 22.53 2.95 -15.26
N ILE A 180 22.64 3.42 -14.02
CA ILE A 180 22.15 4.75 -13.62
C ILE A 180 22.88 5.85 -14.40
N ASN A 181 24.22 5.80 -14.45
CA ASN A 181 25.03 6.75 -15.23
C ASN A 181 24.60 6.79 -16.71
N ARG A 182 24.40 5.61 -17.30
CA ARG A 182 23.89 5.48 -18.68
C ARG A 182 22.51 6.11 -18.85
N ILE A 183 21.56 5.83 -17.95
CA ILE A 183 20.22 6.41 -17.98
C ILE A 183 20.29 7.95 -17.93
N PHE A 184 21.11 8.51 -17.05
CA PHE A 184 21.28 9.96 -16.94
C PHE A 184 21.91 10.54 -18.21
N LYS A 185 22.95 9.90 -18.76
CA LYS A 185 23.61 10.30 -20.01
C LYS A 185 22.62 10.31 -21.18
N GLU A 186 21.95 9.18 -21.44
CA GLU A 186 20.99 9.07 -22.55
C GLU A 186 19.86 10.10 -22.43
N TYR A 187 19.39 10.38 -21.22
CA TYR A 187 18.36 11.39 -21.01
C TYR A 187 18.85 12.82 -21.31
N VAL A 188 20.09 13.15 -20.91
CA VAL A 188 20.73 14.44 -21.24
C VAL A 188 20.93 14.58 -22.75
N GLU A 189 21.20 13.49 -23.45
CA GLU A 189 21.29 13.41 -24.92
C GLU A 189 19.92 13.49 -25.62
N GLY A 190 18.83 13.68 -24.87
CA GLY A 190 17.49 13.87 -25.40
C GLY A 190 16.69 12.59 -25.63
N GLN A 191 17.19 11.43 -25.19
CA GLN A 191 16.46 10.17 -25.34
C GLN A 191 15.23 10.14 -24.40
N PRO A 192 14.01 9.89 -24.92
CA PRO A 192 12.82 9.78 -24.10
C PRO A 192 12.90 8.58 -23.13
N PRO A 193 12.35 8.66 -21.91
CA PRO A 193 12.37 7.56 -20.94
C PRO A 193 11.81 6.23 -21.46
N ARG A 194 10.85 6.26 -22.42
CA ARG A 194 10.33 5.05 -23.09
C ARG A 194 11.37 4.38 -23.98
N THR A 195 12.17 5.17 -24.69
CA THR A 195 13.25 4.65 -25.55
C THR A 195 14.34 4.03 -24.69
N ILE A 196 14.75 4.70 -23.62
CA ILE A 196 15.73 4.18 -22.66
C ILE A 196 15.25 2.86 -22.05
N ALA A 197 14.00 2.80 -21.55
CA ALA A 197 13.43 1.58 -20.99
C ALA A 197 13.39 0.42 -22.01
N ARG A 198 12.98 0.69 -23.26
CA ARG A 198 12.96 -0.33 -24.32
C ARG A 198 14.34 -0.89 -24.60
N ARG A 199 15.35 -0.01 -24.69
CA ARG A 199 16.73 -0.40 -24.95
C ARG A 199 17.28 -1.29 -23.82
N LEU A 200 17.10 -0.87 -22.57
CA LEU A 200 17.50 -1.68 -21.40
C LEU A 200 16.81 -3.05 -21.38
N ASN A 201 15.52 -3.12 -21.75
CA ASN A 201 14.79 -4.39 -21.82
C ASN A 201 15.25 -5.27 -22.98
N ALA A 202 15.57 -4.70 -24.15
CA ALA A 202 16.10 -5.44 -25.29
C ALA A 202 17.48 -6.06 -25.00
N GLU A 203 18.24 -5.42 -24.12
CA GLU A 203 19.53 -5.90 -23.62
C GLU A 203 19.40 -6.78 -22.35
N SER A 204 18.18 -7.14 -21.95
CA SER A 204 17.90 -7.97 -20.77
C SER A 204 18.45 -7.41 -19.45
N VAL A 205 18.60 -6.08 -19.33
CA VAL A 205 19.03 -5.45 -18.08
C VAL A 205 17.90 -5.51 -17.05
N PRO A 206 18.11 -6.13 -15.87
CA PRO A 206 17.07 -6.24 -14.86
C PRO A 206 16.78 -4.87 -14.23
N GLY A 207 15.49 -4.55 -14.14
CA GLY A 207 15.00 -3.35 -13.46
C GLY A 207 15.05 -3.48 -11.94
N PRO A 208 14.66 -2.41 -11.21
CA PRO A 208 14.83 -2.33 -9.75
C PRO A 208 14.19 -3.42 -8.88
N ARG A 209 13.25 -4.19 -9.44
CA ARG A 209 12.57 -5.31 -8.74
C ARG A 209 12.82 -6.66 -9.44
N GLY A 210 13.90 -6.77 -10.21
CA GLY A 210 14.22 -7.97 -11.00
C GLY A 210 13.42 -8.11 -12.30
N GLY A 211 12.30 -7.38 -12.46
CA GLY A 211 11.52 -7.36 -13.69
C GLY A 211 11.98 -6.33 -14.73
N LEU A 212 11.18 -6.17 -15.79
CA LEU A 212 11.46 -5.25 -16.89
C LEU A 212 11.41 -3.76 -16.48
N TRP A 213 12.21 -2.95 -17.17
CA TRP A 213 12.15 -1.49 -17.11
C TRP A 213 10.85 -0.94 -17.67
N ASN A 214 10.38 0.13 -17.04
CA ASN A 214 9.23 0.91 -17.49
C ASN A 214 9.63 2.39 -17.51
N ALA A 215 9.14 3.14 -18.49
CA ALA A 215 9.32 4.58 -18.56
C ALA A 215 8.94 5.32 -17.26
N SER A 216 7.90 4.86 -16.55
CA SER A 216 7.51 5.44 -15.25
C SER A 216 8.55 5.22 -14.15
N THR A 217 9.30 4.11 -14.21
CA THR A 217 10.40 3.81 -13.27
C THR A 217 11.57 4.77 -13.49
N ILE A 218 11.86 5.10 -14.75
CA ILE A 218 12.94 6.04 -15.11
C ILE A 218 12.52 7.49 -14.81
N ASN A 219 11.38 7.92 -15.37
CA ASN A 219 10.96 9.32 -15.33
C ASN A 219 10.36 9.74 -13.98
N GLY A 220 9.53 8.86 -13.41
CA GLY A 220 8.73 9.11 -12.22
C GLY A 220 7.91 10.40 -12.22
N SER A 221 7.55 10.82 -11.02
CA SER A 221 6.88 12.08 -10.70
C SER A 221 7.89 13.02 -10.07
N ARG A 222 8.10 14.16 -10.71
CA ARG A 222 8.93 15.25 -10.17
C ARG A 222 8.39 15.76 -8.83
N GLN A 223 7.07 15.90 -8.72
CA GLN A 223 6.41 16.39 -7.50
C GLN A 223 6.65 15.43 -6.31
N ARG A 224 6.57 14.11 -6.55
CA ARG A 224 6.85 13.09 -5.52
C ARG A 224 8.35 12.74 -5.40
N ARG A 225 9.20 13.33 -6.25
CA ARG A 225 10.64 13.04 -6.38
C ARG A 225 10.95 11.54 -6.41
N ASN A 226 10.18 10.79 -7.18
CA ASN A 226 10.38 9.35 -7.36
C ASN A 226 10.84 9.02 -8.79
N GLY A 227 11.25 7.77 -9.01
CA GLY A 227 11.88 7.35 -10.26
C GLY A 227 13.37 7.68 -10.32
N ILE A 228 14.10 7.02 -11.23
CA ILE A 228 15.56 7.10 -11.32
C ILE A 228 16.04 8.55 -11.47
N LEU A 229 15.44 9.30 -12.38
CA LEU A 229 15.87 10.67 -12.69
C LEU A 229 15.51 11.72 -11.62
N ASN A 230 14.84 11.35 -10.52
CA ASN A 230 14.52 12.28 -9.42
C ASN A 230 15.03 11.79 -8.06
N ASN A 231 15.80 10.70 -8.00
CA ASN A 231 16.27 10.15 -6.75
C ASN A 231 17.51 10.90 -6.26
N GLU A 232 17.33 11.77 -5.27
CA GLU A 232 18.39 12.62 -4.71
C GLU A 232 19.52 11.83 -4.03
N LEU A 233 19.29 10.55 -3.72
CA LEU A 233 20.36 9.69 -3.20
C LEU A 233 21.50 9.55 -4.21
N TYR A 234 21.21 9.59 -5.52
CA TYR A 234 22.24 9.57 -6.57
C TYR A 234 23.13 10.80 -6.56
N LEU A 235 22.65 11.93 -6.03
CA LEU A 235 23.45 13.13 -5.78
C LEU A 235 24.23 13.04 -4.45
N GLY A 236 24.04 11.96 -3.68
CA GLY A 236 24.59 11.80 -2.34
C GLY A 236 23.77 12.54 -1.29
N ARG A 237 22.44 12.61 -1.41
CA ARG A 237 21.57 13.26 -0.42
C ARG A 237 20.37 12.39 -0.05
N ILE A 238 20.17 12.14 1.24
CA ILE A 238 18.96 11.52 1.77
C ILE A 238 17.92 12.63 1.98
N THR A 239 16.71 12.45 1.43
CA THR A 239 15.57 13.34 1.70
C THR A 239 14.40 12.53 2.25
N TYR A 240 14.06 12.79 3.50
CA TYR A 240 13.00 12.10 4.25
C TYR A 240 11.79 13.00 4.49
N ASN A 241 10.66 12.37 4.85
CA ASN A 241 9.39 13.02 5.19
C ASN A 241 8.75 13.84 4.05
N ARG A 242 8.95 13.41 2.79
CA ARG A 242 8.39 14.09 1.59
C ARG A 242 6.87 13.99 1.46
N GLN A 243 6.28 12.92 1.99
CA GLN A 243 4.84 12.66 1.91
C GLN A 243 4.38 11.85 3.13
N ARG A 244 3.09 11.95 3.43
CA ARG A 244 2.37 11.13 4.41
C ARG A 244 1.21 10.40 3.74
N PHE A 245 0.85 9.25 4.29
CA PHE A 245 -0.35 8.52 3.88
C PHE A 245 -1.42 8.72 4.93
N ILE A 246 -2.60 9.14 4.49
CA ILE A 246 -3.79 9.30 5.34
C ILE A 246 -4.86 8.35 4.80
N LYS A 247 -5.59 7.71 5.69
CA LYS A 247 -6.75 6.91 5.32
C LYS A 247 -7.93 7.85 5.12
N ASP A 248 -8.55 7.78 3.96
CA ASP A 248 -9.78 8.48 3.67
C ASP A 248 -10.92 7.87 4.52
N PRO A 249 -11.65 8.67 5.32
CA PRO A 249 -12.64 8.15 6.27
C PRO A 249 -13.86 7.53 5.58
N GLU A 250 -14.27 8.05 4.42
CA GLU A 250 -15.45 7.57 3.69
C GLU A 250 -15.13 6.30 2.90
N THR A 251 -14.02 6.32 2.17
CA THR A 251 -13.67 5.21 1.24
C THR A 251 -12.75 4.16 1.85
N GLY A 252 -12.17 4.45 3.02
CA GLY A 252 -11.15 3.61 3.67
C GLY A 252 -9.82 3.52 2.90
N LYS A 253 -9.66 4.24 1.77
CA LYS A 253 -8.47 4.14 0.92
C LYS A 253 -7.32 4.94 1.48
N ARG A 254 -6.09 4.43 1.32
CA ARG A 254 -4.87 5.20 1.66
C ARG A 254 -4.58 6.21 0.56
N VAL A 255 -4.60 7.48 0.92
CA VAL A 255 -4.29 8.63 0.06
C VAL A 255 -2.93 9.21 0.45
N SER A 256 -2.07 9.44 -0.54
CA SER A 256 -0.81 10.17 -0.33
C SER A 256 -1.05 11.68 -0.35
N ARG A 257 -0.48 12.38 0.63
CA ARG A 257 -0.39 13.83 0.71
C ARG A 257 1.07 14.24 0.82
N ILE A 258 1.47 15.23 0.02
CA ILE A 258 2.82 15.79 0.07
C ILE A 258 2.94 16.64 1.33
N ASN A 259 4.09 16.55 2.00
CA ASN A 259 4.40 17.40 3.14
C ASN A 259 5.08 18.70 2.68
N PRO A 260 4.86 19.82 3.38
CA PRO A 260 5.61 21.06 3.18
C PRO A 260 7.13 20.82 3.21
N VAL A 261 7.88 21.58 2.41
CA VAL A 261 9.34 21.41 2.28
C VAL A 261 10.06 21.68 3.61
N GLN A 262 9.53 22.57 4.46
CA GLN A 262 10.10 22.85 5.79
C GLN A 262 10.08 21.64 6.73
N ASP A 263 9.21 20.66 6.49
CA ASP A 263 9.11 19.44 7.30
C ASP A 263 10.07 18.35 6.81
N TRP A 264 10.76 18.60 5.69
CA TRP A 264 11.66 17.62 5.10
C TRP A 264 12.98 17.62 5.86
N VAL A 265 13.52 16.42 6.04
CA VAL A 265 14.84 16.23 6.65
C VAL A 265 15.79 15.84 5.53
N GLN A 266 16.88 16.61 5.39
CA GLN A 266 17.90 16.39 4.38
C GLN A 266 19.26 16.16 5.04
N THR A 267 19.97 15.14 4.57
CA THR A 267 21.31 14.80 5.07
C THR A 267 22.19 14.42 3.89
N ASP A 268 23.33 15.07 3.78
CA ASP A 268 24.31 14.78 2.73
C ASP A 268 25.15 13.54 3.11
N VAL A 269 25.27 12.64 2.15
CA VAL A 269 25.95 11.33 2.22
C VAL A 269 26.82 11.15 0.96
N PRO A 270 27.91 11.93 0.83
CA PRO A 270 28.71 11.97 -0.40
C PRO A 270 29.30 10.61 -0.81
N HIS A 271 29.55 9.72 0.15
CA HIS A 271 30.03 8.35 -0.10
C HIS A 271 29.01 7.46 -0.86
N LEU A 272 27.73 7.86 -0.92
CA LEU A 272 26.69 7.17 -1.69
C LEU A 272 26.41 7.83 -3.04
N LYS A 273 27.14 8.87 -3.43
CA LYS A 273 26.92 9.59 -4.68
C LYS A 273 27.25 8.71 -5.88
N ILE A 274 26.37 8.75 -6.89
CA ILE A 274 26.53 8.06 -8.19
C ILE A 274 26.66 9.06 -9.33
N ILE A 275 25.94 10.20 -9.24
CA ILE A 275 25.84 11.23 -10.28
C ILE A 275 26.42 12.54 -9.77
N ASP A 276 27.17 13.25 -10.60
CA ASP A 276 27.70 14.58 -10.28
C ASP A 276 26.63 15.68 -10.38
N ALA A 277 26.88 16.81 -9.70
CA ALA A 277 25.92 17.91 -9.64
C ALA A 277 25.61 18.51 -11.03
N LYS A 278 26.61 18.61 -11.91
CA LYS A 278 26.44 19.18 -13.26
C LYS A 278 25.51 18.31 -14.11
N THR A 279 25.68 16.99 -14.07
CA THR A 279 24.79 16.05 -14.75
C THR A 279 23.37 16.08 -14.15
N TRP A 280 23.28 16.10 -12.82
CA TRP A 280 21.99 16.21 -12.12
C TRP A 280 21.21 17.47 -12.51
N ASP A 281 21.85 18.63 -12.47
CA ASP A 281 21.22 19.92 -12.78
C ASP A 281 20.78 20.00 -14.25
N LYS A 282 21.56 19.43 -15.18
CA LYS A 282 21.14 19.27 -16.58
C LYS A 282 19.86 18.44 -16.70
N VAL A 283 19.78 17.30 -16.03
CA VAL A 283 18.55 16.48 -16.03
C VAL A 283 17.37 17.26 -15.45
N GLN A 284 17.54 17.92 -14.30
CA GLN A 284 16.45 18.65 -13.65
C GLN A 284 15.98 19.86 -14.48
N SER A 285 16.89 20.58 -15.14
CA SER A 285 16.56 21.69 -16.02
C SER A 285 15.80 21.23 -17.27
N ILE A 286 16.22 20.13 -17.92
CA ILE A 286 15.47 19.51 -19.02
C ILE A 286 14.05 19.17 -18.57
N LYS A 287 13.89 18.52 -17.40
CA LYS A 287 12.56 18.19 -16.85
C LYS A 287 11.70 19.41 -16.57
N ALA A 288 12.30 20.50 -16.08
CA ALA A 288 11.59 21.75 -15.80
C ALA A 288 11.00 22.39 -17.07
N ARG A 289 11.71 22.31 -18.21
CA ARG A 289 11.19 22.80 -19.51
C ARG A 289 9.90 22.10 -19.93
N TYR A 290 9.77 20.82 -19.64
CA TYR A 290 8.55 20.05 -19.96
C TYR A 290 7.41 20.24 -18.95
N THR A 291 7.63 20.96 -17.84
CA THR A 291 6.56 21.25 -16.86
C THR A 291 5.78 22.53 -17.16
N THR A 292 6.39 23.48 -17.88
CA THR A 292 5.73 24.75 -18.27
C THR A 292 4.87 24.59 -19.52
N THR A 293 5.18 23.60 -20.36
CA THR A 293 4.22 23.13 -21.36
C THR A 293 3.10 22.45 -20.57
N SER A 294 1.94 23.09 -20.48
CA SER A 294 0.70 22.48 -19.99
C SER A 294 0.47 21.19 -20.78
N GLY A 295 1.06 20.08 -20.33
CA GLY A 295 0.81 18.78 -20.88
C GLY A 295 -0.69 18.60 -20.80
N ASN A 296 -1.33 18.34 -21.95
CA ASN A 296 -2.77 18.15 -22.05
C ASN A 296 -3.22 17.24 -20.90
N LYS A 297 -3.66 17.82 -19.78
CA LYS A 297 -4.50 17.17 -18.77
C LYS A 297 -5.88 17.04 -19.41
N ARG A 298 -5.93 16.48 -20.62
CA ARG A 298 -7.15 15.90 -21.12
C ARG A 298 -7.37 14.73 -20.19
N GLN A 299 -8.25 14.94 -19.20
CA GLN A 299 -8.93 13.84 -18.56
C GLN A 299 -9.37 12.94 -19.70
N THR A 300 -8.75 11.76 -19.81
CA THR A 300 -9.39 10.67 -20.52
C THR A 300 -10.62 10.40 -19.69
N THR A 301 -11.79 10.85 -20.17
CA THR A 301 -13.08 10.48 -19.59
C THR A 301 -13.08 8.97 -19.40
N LYS A 302 -13.44 8.51 -18.21
CA LYS A 302 -13.57 7.07 -17.97
C LYS A 302 -14.54 6.53 -19.01
N ARG A 303 -14.10 5.51 -19.74
CA ARG A 303 -14.90 4.76 -20.72
C ARG A 303 -15.42 3.47 -20.11
N LEU A 304 -16.44 2.89 -20.75
CA LEU A 304 -17.15 1.69 -20.28
C LEU A 304 -16.17 0.57 -19.90
N LEU A 305 -15.17 0.33 -20.76
CA LEU A 305 -14.22 -0.78 -20.62
C LEU A 305 -12.88 -0.37 -19.99
N THR A 306 -12.85 0.71 -19.21
CA THR A 306 -11.62 1.18 -18.55
C THR A 306 -11.12 0.14 -17.55
N GLY A 307 -9.90 -0.37 -17.76
CA GLY A 307 -9.27 -1.35 -16.87
C GLY A 307 -9.60 -2.81 -17.18
N LEU A 308 -10.54 -3.07 -18.09
CA LEU A 308 -10.99 -4.43 -18.44
C LEU A 308 -10.26 -5.00 -19.67
N VAL A 309 -9.90 -4.16 -20.64
CA VAL A 309 -9.33 -4.63 -21.93
C VAL A 309 -7.90 -5.18 -21.76
N LYS A 310 -7.68 -6.39 -22.26
CA LYS A 310 -6.38 -7.10 -22.27
C LYS A 310 -5.87 -7.32 -23.70
N CYS A 311 -4.55 -7.29 -23.85
CA CYS A 311 -3.85 -7.55 -25.10
C CYS A 311 -3.87 -9.05 -25.41
N GLY A 312 -4.42 -9.45 -26.55
CA GLY A 312 -4.44 -10.86 -26.98
C GLY A 312 -3.05 -11.47 -27.17
N ASN A 313 -2.02 -10.67 -27.47
CA ASN A 313 -0.67 -11.19 -27.70
C ASN A 313 0.13 -11.46 -26.41
N CYS A 314 -0.09 -10.70 -25.35
CA CYS A 314 0.77 -10.77 -24.16
C CYS A 314 0.00 -10.83 -22.83
N GLY A 315 -1.34 -10.87 -22.86
CA GLY A 315 -2.20 -10.81 -21.69
C GLY A 315 -2.16 -9.48 -20.90
N GLY A 316 -1.28 -8.55 -21.27
CA GLY A 316 -1.08 -7.29 -20.58
C GLY A 316 -2.25 -6.32 -20.76
N SER A 317 -2.46 -5.41 -19.81
CA SER A 317 -3.53 -4.41 -19.92
C SER A 317 -3.34 -3.49 -21.13
N MET A 318 -4.43 -3.16 -21.82
CA MET A 318 -4.45 -2.15 -22.86
C MET A 318 -4.86 -0.79 -22.26
N THR A 319 -4.25 0.29 -22.75
CA THR A 319 -4.53 1.66 -22.31
C THR A 319 -4.98 2.52 -23.48
N ILE A 320 -5.92 3.42 -23.22
CA ILE A 320 -6.41 4.36 -24.23
C ILE A 320 -5.36 5.44 -24.48
N VAL A 321 -4.99 5.63 -25.73
CA VAL A 321 -4.09 6.66 -26.23
C VAL A 321 -4.79 7.38 -27.39
N ASN A 322 -4.44 8.65 -27.63
CA ASN A 322 -4.84 9.44 -28.81
C ASN A 322 -6.32 9.30 -29.24
N ARG A 323 -7.20 10.14 -28.67
CA ARG A 323 -8.63 10.24 -29.07
C ARG A 323 -9.39 8.90 -29.08
N GLY A 324 -9.11 8.01 -28.12
CA GLY A 324 -9.97 6.85 -27.87
C GLY A 324 -9.53 5.54 -28.51
N THR A 325 -8.23 5.29 -28.72
CA THR A 325 -7.73 4.01 -29.25
C THR A 325 -6.99 3.23 -28.16
N TYR A 326 -7.34 1.97 -27.94
CA TYR A 326 -6.64 1.07 -27.03
C TYR A 326 -5.35 0.55 -27.67
N TYR A 327 -4.24 0.67 -26.93
CA TYR A 327 -2.94 0.10 -27.29
C TYR A 327 -2.39 -0.77 -26.17
N CYS A 328 -1.61 -1.79 -26.52
CA CYS A 328 -0.92 -2.63 -25.54
C CYS A 328 0.07 -1.79 -24.71
N SER A 329 -0.13 -1.78 -23.38
CA SER A 329 0.73 -1.01 -22.48
C SER A 329 2.14 -1.59 -22.38
N ALA A 330 2.30 -2.91 -22.52
CA ALA A 330 3.61 -3.56 -22.52
C ALA A 330 4.45 -3.14 -23.74
N LYS A 331 3.86 -3.11 -24.95
CA LYS A 331 4.52 -2.55 -26.14
C LYS A 331 4.91 -1.10 -25.92
N ARG A 332 3.97 -0.28 -25.46
CA ARG A 332 4.14 1.17 -25.38
C ARG A 332 5.14 1.62 -24.33
N GLU A 333 5.05 1.08 -23.11
CA GLU A 333 5.83 1.54 -21.96
C GLU A 333 7.12 0.76 -21.74
N ARG A 334 7.20 -0.50 -22.22
CA ARG A 334 8.36 -1.39 -22.01
C ARG A 334 9.00 -1.87 -23.32
N GLY A 335 8.23 -1.93 -24.41
CA GLY A 335 8.68 -2.43 -25.71
C GLY A 335 8.75 -3.96 -25.82
N THR A 336 8.08 -4.70 -24.94
CA THR A 336 8.25 -6.17 -24.77
C THR A 336 7.05 -6.99 -25.25
N CYS A 337 6.34 -6.50 -26.25
CA CYS A 337 5.22 -7.19 -26.89
C CYS A 337 5.27 -6.85 -28.37
N ASP A 338 4.71 -7.68 -29.24
CA ASP A 338 4.71 -7.46 -30.69
C ASP A 338 3.36 -7.03 -31.25
N SER A 339 2.38 -6.76 -30.37
CA SER A 339 1.10 -6.16 -30.74
C SER A 339 1.31 -4.89 -31.60
N THR A 340 0.93 -4.96 -32.86
CA THR A 340 1.03 -3.88 -33.85
C THR A 340 -0.26 -3.05 -33.94
N VAL A 341 -1.39 -3.62 -33.51
CA VAL A 341 -2.71 -3.04 -33.74
C VAL A 341 -3.17 -2.20 -32.55
N GLY A 342 -3.61 -0.98 -32.83
CA GLY A 342 -4.45 -0.19 -31.94
C GLY A 342 -5.92 -0.36 -32.33
N ILE A 343 -6.80 -0.55 -31.36
CA ILE A 343 -8.23 -0.79 -31.63
C ILE A 343 -9.03 0.39 -31.08
N LYS A 344 -9.93 0.97 -31.89
CA LYS A 344 -10.80 2.07 -31.46
C LYS A 344 -11.68 1.60 -30.29
N ALA A 345 -11.80 2.41 -29.25
CA ALA A 345 -12.60 2.11 -28.07
C ALA A 345 -14.07 1.87 -28.45
N VAL A 346 -14.63 2.69 -29.34
CA VAL A 346 -16.01 2.54 -29.83
C VAL A 346 -16.24 1.15 -30.42
N ALA A 347 -15.32 0.65 -31.26
CA ALA A 347 -15.47 -0.66 -31.88
C ALA A 347 -15.42 -1.82 -30.86
N ILE A 348 -14.63 -1.69 -29.78
CA ILE A 348 -14.63 -2.69 -28.71
C ILE A 348 -15.91 -2.57 -27.88
N GLU A 349 -16.32 -1.35 -27.55
CA GLU A 349 -17.53 -1.08 -26.77
C GLU A 349 -18.78 -1.62 -27.46
N GLU A 350 -18.95 -1.35 -28.76
CA GLU A 350 -20.05 -1.90 -29.56
C GLU A 350 -20.04 -3.43 -29.58
N ARG A 351 -18.87 -4.05 -29.80
CA ARG A 351 -18.77 -5.52 -29.83
C ARG A 351 -19.12 -6.16 -28.49
N VAL A 352 -18.71 -5.55 -27.38
CA VAL A 352 -19.04 -6.04 -26.03
C VAL A 352 -20.53 -5.84 -25.74
N LEU A 353 -21.09 -4.68 -26.06
CA LEU A 353 -22.51 -4.40 -25.83
C LEU A 353 -23.42 -5.30 -26.67
N ASN A 354 -23.07 -5.55 -27.93
CA ASN A 354 -23.81 -6.47 -28.79
C ASN A 354 -23.77 -7.89 -28.24
N GLY A 355 -22.58 -8.40 -27.87
CA GLY A 355 -22.48 -9.74 -27.26
C GLY A 355 -23.25 -9.85 -25.95
N LEU A 356 -23.24 -8.82 -25.10
CA LEU A 356 -24.07 -8.79 -23.90
C LEU A 356 -25.57 -8.79 -24.21
N THR A 357 -25.99 -8.15 -25.30
CA THR A 357 -27.39 -8.14 -25.74
C THR A 357 -27.79 -9.53 -26.24
N ASP A 358 -26.96 -10.15 -27.07
CA ASP A 358 -27.19 -11.52 -27.58
C ASP A 358 -27.33 -12.54 -26.43
N ILE A 359 -26.48 -12.42 -25.40
CA ILE A 359 -26.57 -13.23 -24.16
C ILE A 359 -27.91 -13.00 -23.44
N LEU A 360 -28.32 -11.74 -23.29
CA LEU A 360 -29.55 -11.39 -22.56
C LEU A 360 -30.80 -11.82 -23.32
N ASP A 361 -30.75 -11.80 -24.65
CA ASP A 361 -31.84 -12.21 -25.53
C ASP A 361 -31.89 -13.74 -25.74
N GLY A 362 -30.90 -14.48 -25.22
CA GLY A 362 -30.85 -15.94 -25.32
C GLY A 362 -30.42 -16.46 -26.71
N ASN A 363 -29.66 -15.67 -27.46
CA ASN A 363 -29.20 -15.98 -28.82
C ASN A 363 -27.81 -16.67 -28.85
N GLU A 364 -27.23 -17.01 -27.69
CA GLU A 364 -25.93 -17.71 -27.55
C GLU A 364 -26.04 -19.24 -27.41
#